data_AF-A0A973JSM9-F1
#
_entry.id   AF-A0A973JSM9-F1
#
_cell.length_a   1.000
_cell.length_b   1.000
_cell.length_c   1.000
_cell.angle_alpha   90.00
_cell.angle_beta   90.00
_cell.angle_gamma   90.00
#
_symmetry.space_group_name_H-M   'P 1'
#
loop_
_entity.id
_entity.type
_entity.pdbx_description
1 polymer ?
#
loop_
_entity_poly.entity_id
_entity_poly.type
_entity_poly.pdbx_seq_one_letter_code
_entity_poly.pdbx_strand_id
1 'polypeptide(L)'
;MNANTKMAGLLLVASLLFLGAVARAQEGNGGLFTWTDKDGVVHMTDSLDKVPNEYRSGTQRTGNGASGGKAVPEAQSPTAPATSDQGGGNDAALKAQWQSRMLDAKRRLQFAENNYQQLEKRKSELQAQWGSSGSALPPQEVLDQMKQLDADMSHAKAEIDNARDQINNIIPDEARRAGIPPGWLREVE
;
A
#
# COMPACT_ATOMS: atom_id res chain seq x y z
N MET A 1 11.24 10.33 -62.55
CA MET A 1 12.44 9.59 -62.10
C MET A 1 12.74 9.98 -60.66
N ASN A 2 13.37 9.06 -59.91
CA ASN A 2 13.80 9.09 -58.49
C ASN A 2 12.79 8.39 -57.56
N ALA A 3 12.92 7.10 -57.25
CA ALA A 3 13.92 6.45 -56.36
C ALA A 3 13.81 7.00 -54.91
N ASN A 4 13.10 6.35 -53.98
CA ASN A 4 13.47 5.18 -53.18
C ASN A 4 14.63 5.45 -52.21
N THR A 5 14.49 4.96 -50.96
CA THR A 5 15.59 4.49 -50.08
C THR A 5 16.07 5.39 -48.91
N LYS A 6 15.63 5.00 -47.70
CA LYS A 6 16.39 4.67 -46.48
C LYS A 6 17.28 5.69 -45.73
N MET A 7 17.24 5.48 -44.41
CA MET A 7 18.38 5.26 -43.48
C MET A 7 18.97 6.44 -42.68
N ALA A 8 19.01 6.18 -41.36
CA ALA A 8 20.20 6.13 -40.50
C ALA A 8 20.83 7.41 -39.91
N GLY A 9 21.43 7.20 -38.72
CA GLY A 9 22.50 8.01 -38.12
C GLY A 9 21.98 9.03 -37.10
N LEU A 10 22.16 8.91 -35.79
CA LEU A 10 23.35 8.71 -34.96
C LEU A 10 24.36 9.89 -35.01
N LEU A 11 24.55 10.53 -33.84
CA LEU A 11 25.74 11.22 -33.27
C LEU A 11 25.92 12.77 -33.26
N LEU A 12 26.29 13.23 -32.04
CA LEU A 12 27.16 14.37 -31.59
C LEU A 12 26.64 15.82 -31.79
N VAL A 13 26.30 16.63 -30.76
CA VAL A 13 27.02 17.21 -29.57
C VAL A 13 27.47 18.66 -29.80
N ALA A 14 27.10 19.56 -28.85
CA ALA A 14 27.87 20.67 -28.23
C ALA A 14 26.89 21.75 -27.69
N SER A 15 26.58 21.82 -26.38
CA SER A 15 27.34 22.44 -25.26
C SER A 15 27.61 23.95 -25.37
N LEU A 16 26.86 24.76 -24.60
CA LEU A 16 27.19 26.07 -23.98
C LEU A 16 26.05 26.35 -22.97
N LEU A 17 26.19 26.76 -21.70
CA LEU A 17 27.28 27.22 -20.85
C LEU A 17 26.84 27.00 -19.38
N PHE A 18 27.75 26.52 -18.54
CA PHE A 18 27.60 26.50 -17.08
C PHE A 18 27.75 27.91 -16.52
N LEU A 19 26.77 28.38 -15.74
CA LEU A 19 26.98 29.43 -14.73
C LEU A 19 26.37 28.93 -13.41
N GLY A 20 27.24 28.80 -12.40
CA GLY A 20 26.92 28.16 -11.15
C GLY A 20 25.92 28.93 -10.28
N ALA A 21 24.95 28.20 -9.77
CA ALA A 21 24.49 28.36 -8.41
C ALA A 21 24.38 26.95 -7.82
N VAL A 22 25.20 26.66 -6.81
CA VAL A 22 24.94 25.57 -5.87
C VAL A 22 23.69 25.98 -5.09
N ALA A 23 22.52 25.77 -5.69
CA ALA A 23 21.26 25.77 -4.98
C ALA A 23 21.08 24.35 -4.44
N ARG A 24 21.35 24.26 -3.15
CA ARG A 24 21.15 23.09 -2.30
C ARG A 24 19.85 22.38 -2.67
N ALA A 25 19.90 21.04 -2.67
CA ALA A 25 18.74 20.22 -2.40
C ALA A 25 17.95 20.84 -1.23
N GLN A 26 16.80 21.45 -1.54
CA GLN A 26 15.75 21.69 -0.57
C GLN A 26 14.59 20.78 -0.93
N GLU A 27 14.70 19.59 -0.35
CA GLU A 27 13.61 18.97 0.39
C GLU A 27 12.26 19.01 -0.33
N GLY A 28 12.12 18.07 -1.26
CA GLY A 28 10.82 17.46 -1.50
C GLY A 28 10.32 16.97 -0.15
N ASN A 29 9.47 17.77 0.48
CA ASN A 29 8.71 17.38 1.66
C ASN A 29 7.68 16.34 1.19
N GLY A 30 8.20 15.14 0.90
CA GLY A 30 7.55 14.02 0.24
C GLY A 30 6.52 13.41 1.17
N GLY A 31 5.39 14.11 1.30
CA GLY A 31 4.22 13.55 1.92
C GLY A 31 3.51 12.67 0.91
N LEU A 32 3.30 11.43 1.27
CA LEU A 32 2.48 10.50 0.50
C LEU A 32 1.01 10.88 0.72
N PHE A 33 0.29 11.11 -0.37
CA PHE A 33 -1.13 11.43 -0.38
C PHE A 33 -1.92 10.17 -0.69
N THR A 34 -2.85 9.80 0.19
CA THR A 34 -3.73 8.65 -0.01
C THR A 34 -5.18 9.09 -0.06
N TRP A 35 -5.96 8.49 -0.97
CA TRP A 35 -7.41 8.66 -1.02
C TRP A 35 -8.11 7.36 -1.36
N THR A 36 -9.37 7.22 -0.93
CA THR A 36 -10.22 6.08 -1.26
C THR A 36 -11.26 6.53 -2.27
N ASP A 37 -11.38 5.82 -3.39
CA ASP A 37 -12.39 6.14 -4.39
C ASP A 37 -13.79 5.63 -3.99
N LYS A 38 -14.80 6.00 -4.79
CA LYS A 38 -16.20 5.57 -4.61
C LYS A 38 -16.41 4.05 -4.62
N ASP A 39 -15.47 3.31 -5.19
CA ASP A 39 -15.51 1.85 -5.29
C ASP A 39 -14.72 1.20 -4.14
N GLY A 40 -14.17 2.00 -3.23
CA GLY A 40 -13.44 1.55 -2.04
C GLY A 40 -11.97 1.24 -2.29
N VAL A 41 -11.42 1.57 -3.46
CA VAL A 41 -10.01 1.33 -3.79
C VAL A 41 -9.14 2.47 -3.23
N VAL A 42 -8.09 2.10 -2.49
CA VAL A 42 -7.14 3.06 -1.94
C VAL A 42 -6.05 3.35 -2.96
N HIS A 43 -5.94 4.62 -3.34
CA HIS A 43 -4.91 5.14 -4.23
C HIS A 43 -3.87 5.93 -3.44
N MET A 44 -2.65 5.96 -3.95
CA MET A 44 -1.51 6.60 -3.28
C MET A 44 -0.67 7.37 -4.29
N THR A 45 -0.25 8.58 -3.93
CA THR A 45 0.59 9.40 -4.80
C THR A 45 1.55 10.29 -4.01
N ASP A 46 2.66 10.66 -4.63
CA ASP A 46 3.67 11.56 -4.08
C ASP A 46 3.35 13.05 -4.31
N SER A 47 2.29 13.34 -5.08
CA SER A 47 1.96 14.67 -5.57
C SER A 47 0.47 14.95 -5.41
N LEU A 48 0.10 16.01 -4.69
CA LEU A 48 -1.30 16.41 -4.51
C LEU A 48 -2.04 16.63 -5.84
N ASP A 49 -1.31 17.04 -6.89
CA ASP A 49 -1.86 17.29 -8.22
C ASP A 49 -2.37 16.04 -8.93
N LYS A 50 -1.89 14.86 -8.53
CA LYS A 50 -2.33 13.56 -9.06
C LYS A 50 -3.57 13.02 -8.36
N VAL A 51 -4.03 13.68 -7.29
CA VAL A 51 -5.29 13.33 -6.61
C VAL A 51 -6.46 13.96 -7.37
N PRO A 52 -7.50 13.18 -7.76
CA PRO A 52 -8.71 13.74 -8.35
C PRO A 52 -9.36 14.77 -7.42
N ASN A 53 -9.85 15.88 -7.98
CA ASN A 53 -10.30 17.03 -7.20
C ASN A 53 -11.39 16.68 -6.15
N GLU A 54 -12.24 15.73 -6.49
CA GLU A 54 -13.31 15.19 -5.63
C GLU A 54 -12.81 14.51 -4.35
N TYR A 55 -11.55 14.07 -4.30
CA TYR A 55 -10.95 13.42 -3.13
C TYR A 55 -9.91 14.29 -2.39
N ARG A 56 -9.59 15.48 -2.91
CA ARG A 56 -8.55 16.36 -2.34
C ARG A 56 -8.89 16.85 -0.93
N SER A 57 -10.17 17.07 -0.64
CA SER A 57 -10.62 17.52 0.69
C SER A 57 -10.53 16.45 1.78
N GLY A 58 -10.39 15.17 1.42
CA GLY A 58 -10.25 14.04 2.35
C GLY A 58 -8.88 13.36 2.30
N THR A 59 -7.92 13.93 1.57
CA THR A 59 -6.61 13.32 1.37
C THR A 59 -5.74 13.48 2.62
N GLN A 60 -5.23 12.37 3.15
CA GLN A 60 -4.30 12.39 4.28
C GLN A 60 -2.86 12.43 3.77
N ARG A 61 -2.09 13.44 4.20
CA ARG A 61 -0.66 13.57 3.88
C ARG A 61 0.16 12.84 4.94
N THR A 62 0.90 11.83 4.53
CA THR A 62 1.76 11.03 5.42
C THR A 62 3.21 11.44 5.19
N GLY A 63 3.76 12.31 6.06
CA GLY A 63 5.17 12.74 6.02
C GLY A 63 5.53 13.89 6.98
N ASN A 64 6.25 13.54 8.05
CA ASN A 64 7.01 14.34 9.04
C ASN A 64 6.37 15.56 9.75
N GLY A 65 6.24 15.43 11.07
CA GLY A 65 5.80 16.49 11.97
C GLY A 65 6.90 17.50 12.35
N ALA A 66 6.46 18.72 12.69
CA ALA A 66 6.99 19.56 13.78
C ALA A 66 6.20 20.87 13.90
N SER A 67 5.54 21.04 15.05
CA SER A 67 5.37 22.30 15.82
C SER A 67 4.64 21.87 17.10
N GLY A 68 5.25 21.70 18.29
CA GLY A 68 6.30 22.48 18.96
C GLY A 68 5.60 23.51 19.86
N GLY A 69 5.81 23.67 21.16
CA GLY A 69 6.62 23.03 22.22
C GLY A 69 6.21 23.71 23.55
N LYS A 70 6.41 23.11 24.72
CA LYS A 70 7.46 23.50 25.69
C LYS A 70 7.56 22.45 26.81
N ALA A 71 8.78 21.97 27.07
CA ALA A 71 9.19 21.24 28.28
C ALA A 71 9.40 22.26 29.45
N VAL A 72 9.50 21.95 30.74
CA VAL A 72 10.09 20.83 31.51
C VAL A 72 9.44 20.80 32.94
N PRO A 73 9.93 20.08 33.98
CA PRO A 73 9.24 18.95 34.63
C PRO A 73 8.81 19.21 36.09
N GLU A 74 7.80 18.50 36.59
CA GLU A 74 7.73 18.30 38.05
C GLU A 74 7.13 16.93 38.39
N ALA A 75 7.86 16.21 39.22
CA ALA A 75 7.52 14.90 39.72
C ALA A 75 6.36 15.00 40.72
N GLN A 76 5.36 14.13 40.55
CA GLN A 76 4.64 13.44 41.63
C GLN A 76 3.62 12.46 41.03
N SER A 77 3.88 11.17 41.18
CA SER A 77 2.82 10.16 41.36
C SER A 77 2.57 10.03 42.88
N PRO A 78 1.45 9.47 43.38
CA PRO A 78 0.44 8.69 42.66
C PRO A 78 -1.02 9.05 43.03
N THR A 79 -1.96 9.04 42.07
CA THR A 79 -3.37 8.70 42.37
C THR A 79 -4.05 8.22 41.10
N ALA A 80 -4.44 6.94 41.07
CA ALA A 80 -5.61 6.48 40.31
C ALA A 80 -6.77 6.34 41.32
N PRO A 81 -8.05 6.31 40.91
CA PRO A 81 -8.57 6.29 39.55
C PRO A 81 -9.57 7.44 39.29
N ALA A 82 -9.36 8.25 38.25
CA ALA A 82 -10.39 9.15 37.76
C ALA A 82 -10.99 8.55 36.48
N THR A 83 -12.19 8.01 36.64
CA THR A 83 -13.19 7.76 35.60
C THR A 83 -13.19 8.93 34.61
N SER A 84 -12.66 8.68 33.41
CA SER A 84 -12.65 9.67 32.33
C SER A 84 -14.01 9.65 31.62
N ASP A 85 -15.01 10.26 32.26
CA ASP A 85 -16.31 10.55 31.67
C ASP A 85 -16.29 11.96 31.04
N GLN A 86 -15.40 12.15 30.05
CA GLN A 86 -15.33 13.33 29.17
C GLN A 86 -14.77 12.97 27.77
N GLY A 87 -15.03 11.75 27.26
CA GLY A 87 -14.38 11.21 26.05
C GLY A 87 -15.29 10.80 24.88
N GLY A 88 -16.62 10.85 25.02
CA GLY A 88 -17.55 10.13 24.11
C GLY A 88 -17.46 10.48 22.61
N GLY A 89 -17.09 11.71 22.25
CA GLY A 89 -16.96 12.12 20.85
C GLY A 89 -15.66 11.67 20.18
N ASN A 90 -14.53 11.73 20.91
CA ASN A 90 -13.22 11.31 20.39
C ASN A 90 -13.08 9.78 20.41
N ASP A 91 -13.68 9.11 21.39
CA ASP A 91 -13.62 7.65 21.52
C ASP A 91 -14.37 6.96 20.38
N ALA A 92 -15.51 7.51 19.94
CA ALA A 92 -16.25 6.96 18.80
C ALA A 92 -15.48 7.10 17.49
N ALA A 93 -14.83 8.25 17.24
CA ALA A 93 -14.01 8.47 16.06
C ALA A 93 -12.76 7.58 16.07
N LEU A 94 -12.11 7.45 17.22
CA LEU A 94 -10.96 6.58 17.42
C LEU A 94 -11.34 5.11 17.22
N LYS A 95 -12.47 4.67 17.80
CA LYS A 95 -13.04 3.34 17.57
C LYS A 95 -13.26 3.09 16.08
N ALA A 96 -13.94 3.99 15.38
CA ALA A 96 -14.20 3.86 13.95
C ALA A 96 -12.90 3.75 13.14
N GLN A 97 -11.86 4.51 13.49
CA GLN A 97 -10.56 4.42 12.85
C GLN A 97 -9.94 3.02 12.99
N TRP A 98 -9.89 2.49 14.22
CA TRP A 98 -9.33 1.16 14.48
C TRP A 98 -10.15 0.04 13.82
N GLN A 99 -11.47 0.18 13.83
CA GLN A 99 -12.37 -0.76 13.14
C GLN A 99 -12.17 -0.72 11.62
N SER A 100 -12.03 0.48 11.03
CA SER A 100 -11.72 0.63 9.60
C SER A 100 -10.40 -0.06 9.24
N ARG A 101 -9.35 0.13 10.06
CA ARG A 101 -8.06 -0.55 9.83
C ARG A 101 -8.21 -2.08 9.84
N MET A 102 -8.99 -2.61 10.77
CA MET A 102 -9.26 -4.05 10.85
C MET A 102 -10.06 -4.54 9.63
N LEU A 103 -11.10 -3.80 9.21
CA LEU A 103 -11.88 -4.11 8.00
C LEU A 103 -11.01 -4.09 6.74
N ASP A 104 -10.14 -3.10 6.61
CA ASP A 104 -9.23 -2.99 5.46
C ASP A 104 -8.26 -4.16 5.39
N ALA A 105 -7.69 -4.57 6.54
CA ALA A 105 -6.82 -5.73 6.61
C ALA A 105 -7.58 -7.03 6.25
N LYS A 106 -8.80 -7.21 6.75
CA LYS A 106 -9.68 -8.34 6.38
C LYS A 106 -10.02 -8.37 4.89
N ARG A 107 -10.36 -7.22 4.31
CA ARG A 107 -10.65 -7.09 2.87
C ARG A 107 -9.43 -7.45 2.02
N ARG A 108 -8.24 -6.98 2.41
CA ARG A 108 -6.98 -7.34 1.75
C ARG A 108 -6.71 -8.83 1.82
N LEU A 109 -6.93 -9.45 2.98
CA LEU A 109 -6.78 -10.90 3.15
C LEU A 109 -7.72 -11.65 2.19
N GLN A 110 -9.01 -11.33 2.19
CA GLN A 110 -10.00 -11.98 1.34
C GLN A 110 -9.67 -11.79 -0.15
N PHE A 111 -9.26 -10.59 -0.56
CA PHE A 111 -8.85 -10.31 -1.93
C PHE A 111 -7.64 -11.15 -2.34
N ALA A 112 -6.59 -11.19 -1.52
CA ALA A 112 -5.37 -11.94 -1.80
C ALA A 112 -5.64 -13.46 -1.84
N GLU A 113 -6.49 -13.98 -0.96
CA GLU A 113 -6.93 -15.38 -0.98
C GLU A 113 -7.70 -15.73 -2.26
N ASN A 114 -8.65 -14.89 -2.67
CA ASN A 114 -9.38 -15.08 -3.93
C ASN A 114 -8.45 -15.01 -5.15
N ASN A 115 -7.48 -14.09 -5.14
CA ASN A 115 -6.49 -13.98 -6.22
C ASN A 115 -5.64 -15.25 -6.31
N TYR A 116 -5.12 -15.73 -5.18
CA TYR A 116 -4.33 -16.97 -5.12
C TYR A 116 -5.12 -18.17 -5.67
N GLN A 117 -6.39 -18.33 -5.28
CA GLN A 117 -7.23 -19.42 -5.79
C GLN A 117 -7.46 -19.33 -7.31
N GLN A 118 -7.59 -18.12 -7.86
CA GLN A 118 -7.73 -17.94 -9.31
C GLN A 118 -6.44 -18.27 -10.05
N LEU A 119 -5.28 -17.88 -9.51
CA LEU A 119 -3.97 -18.21 -10.07
C LEU A 119 -3.73 -19.73 -10.04
N GLU A 120 -4.09 -20.40 -8.95
CA GLU A 120 -3.99 -21.84 -8.81
C GLU A 120 -4.86 -22.58 -9.84
N LYS A 121 -6.10 -22.12 -10.06
CA LYS A 121 -6.98 -22.66 -11.11
C LYS A 121 -6.37 -22.51 -12.49
N ARG A 122 -5.89 -21.31 -12.85
CA ARG A 122 -5.24 -21.05 -14.14
C ARG A 122 -4.00 -21.93 -14.34
N LYS A 123 -3.20 -22.11 -13.29
CA LYS A 123 -2.03 -23.00 -13.32
C LYS A 123 -2.45 -24.45 -13.55
N SER A 124 -3.47 -24.93 -12.84
CA SER A 124 -4.00 -26.28 -13.01
C SER A 124 -4.58 -26.51 -14.41
N GLU A 125 -5.28 -25.52 -14.97
CA GLU A 125 -5.84 -25.58 -16.33
C GLU A 125 -4.74 -25.63 -17.38
N LEU A 126 -3.73 -24.76 -17.27
CA LEU A 126 -2.57 -24.75 -18.16
C LEU A 126 -1.81 -26.07 -18.06
N GLN A 127 -1.59 -26.57 -16.84
CA GLN A 127 -0.93 -27.86 -16.62
C GLN A 127 -1.76 -29.03 -17.16
N ALA A 128 -3.09 -29.00 -17.06
CA ALA A 128 -3.94 -30.05 -17.62
C ALA A 128 -3.90 -30.05 -19.15
N GLN A 129 -3.90 -28.88 -19.78
CA GLN A 129 -3.79 -28.72 -21.24
C GLN A 129 -2.50 -29.35 -21.80
N TRP A 130 -1.38 -29.14 -21.12
CA TRP A 130 -0.06 -29.60 -21.57
C TRP A 130 0.38 -30.94 -20.96
N GLY A 131 -0.18 -31.33 -19.82
CA GLY A 131 0.07 -32.62 -19.16
C GLY A 131 -0.75 -33.77 -19.75
N SER A 132 -1.91 -33.47 -20.34
CA SER A 132 -2.79 -34.46 -20.98
C SER A 132 -2.41 -34.76 -22.45
N SER A 133 -1.61 -33.91 -23.09
CA SER A 133 -1.31 -34.00 -24.54
C SER A 133 -0.22 -35.03 -24.89
N GLY A 134 0.25 -35.80 -23.90
CA GLY A 134 0.79 -37.14 -24.09
C GLY A 134 2.23 -37.26 -24.61
N SER A 135 2.87 -36.27 -25.26
CA SER A 135 4.26 -36.45 -25.75
C SER A 135 5.04 -35.21 -26.24
N ALA A 136 4.52 -33.99 -26.15
CA ALA A 136 5.26 -32.80 -26.58
C ALA A 136 5.71 -31.97 -25.38
N LEU A 137 6.98 -31.52 -25.38
CA LEU A 137 7.41 -30.46 -24.47
C LEU A 137 6.54 -29.22 -24.72
N PRO A 138 6.07 -28.53 -23.66
CA PRO A 138 5.32 -27.31 -23.84
C PRO A 138 6.17 -26.26 -24.59
N PRO A 139 5.56 -25.44 -25.46
CA PRO A 139 6.20 -24.30 -26.09
C PRO A 139 6.82 -23.37 -25.04
N GLN A 140 7.83 -22.61 -25.44
CA GLN A 140 8.53 -21.70 -24.52
C GLN A 140 7.57 -20.68 -23.89
N GLU A 141 6.58 -20.21 -24.65
CA GLU A 141 5.56 -19.27 -24.19
C GLU A 141 4.76 -19.82 -23.00
N VAL A 142 4.51 -21.13 -22.99
CA VAL A 142 3.78 -21.81 -21.91
C VAL A 142 4.65 -21.93 -20.67
N LEU A 143 5.93 -22.25 -20.84
CA LEU A 143 6.89 -22.28 -19.73
C LEU A 143 7.02 -20.90 -19.08
N ASP A 144 7.08 -19.85 -19.90
CA ASP A 144 7.14 -18.47 -19.41
C ASP A 144 5.84 -18.09 -18.67
N GLN A 145 4.67 -18.50 -19.17
CA GLN A 145 3.39 -18.32 -18.48
C GLN A 145 3.34 -19.06 -17.13
N MET A 146 3.80 -20.31 -17.07
CA MET A 146 3.87 -21.08 -15.81
C MET A 146 4.78 -20.38 -14.79
N LYS A 147 5.94 -19.89 -15.24
CA LYS A 147 6.87 -19.14 -14.39
C LYS A 147 6.24 -17.84 -13.88
N GLN A 148 5.50 -17.12 -14.73
CA GLN A 148 4.80 -15.91 -14.31
C GLN A 148 3.71 -16.23 -13.28
N LEU A 149 2.91 -17.27 -13.52
CA LEU A 149 1.89 -17.72 -12.56
C LEU A 149 2.52 -18.08 -11.21
N ASP A 150 3.67 -18.75 -11.19
CA ASP A 150 4.38 -19.08 -9.96
C ASP A 150 4.85 -17.82 -9.21
N ALA A 151 5.37 -16.82 -9.93
CA ALA A 151 5.74 -15.54 -9.35
C ALA A 151 4.53 -14.80 -8.77
N ASP A 152 3.43 -14.75 -9.52
CA ASP A 152 2.18 -14.11 -9.09
C ASP A 152 1.59 -14.82 -7.85
N MET A 153 1.63 -16.15 -7.83
CA MET A 153 1.19 -16.96 -6.67
C MET A 153 2.08 -16.69 -5.44
N SER A 154 3.39 -16.58 -5.63
CA SER A 154 4.31 -16.22 -4.54
C SER A 154 4.01 -14.82 -3.99
N HIS A 155 3.69 -13.87 -4.87
CA HIS A 155 3.30 -12.52 -4.46
C HIS A 155 1.99 -12.54 -3.67
N ALA A 156 0.95 -13.19 -4.20
CA ALA A 156 -0.35 -13.32 -3.53
C ALA A 156 -0.21 -14.01 -2.17
N LYS A 157 0.66 -15.02 -2.05
CA LYS A 157 0.95 -15.67 -0.76
C LYS A 157 1.58 -14.70 0.24
N ALA A 158 2.54 -13.89 -0.19
CA ALA A 158 3.14 -12.87 0.68
C ALA A 158 2.12 -11.83 1.14
N GLU A 159 1.17 -11.44 0.27
CA GLU A 159 0.06 -10.54 0.64
C GLU A 159 -0.88 -11.16 1.66
N ILE A 160 -1.22 -12.45 1.50
CA ILE A 160 -2.01 -13.21 2.48
C ILE A 160 -1.31 -13.22 3.83
N ASP A 161 -0.02 -13.56 3.85
CA ASP A 161 0.75 -13.67 5.08
C ASP A 161 0.89 -12.29 5.76
N ASN A 162 1.11 -11.21 4.99
CA ASN A 162 1.14 -9.85 5.51
C ASN A 162 -0.22 -9.42 6.08
N ALA A 163 -1.32 -9.67 5.37
CA ALA A 163 -2.65 -9.31 5.84
C ALA A 163 -3.03 -10.09 7.11
N ARG A 164 -2.64 -11.36 7.21
CA ARG A 164 -2.80 -12.16 8.44
C ARG A 164 -1.99 -11.60 9.59
N ASP A 165 -0.75 -11.20 9.35
CA ASP A 165 0.11 -10.57 10.36
C ASP A 165 -0.48 -9.23 10.84
N GLN A 166 -1.05 -8.45 9.92
CA GLN A 166 -1.77 -7.22 10.26
C GLN A 166 -2.95 -7.46 11.19
N ILE A 167 -3.79 -8.45 10.87
CA ILE A 167 -5.00 -8.79 11.63
C ILE A 167 -4.64 -9.37 13.01
N ASN A 168 -3.67 -10.28 13.06
CA ASN A 168 -3.40 -11.07 14.26
C ASN A 168 -2.40 -10.41 15.21
N ASN A 169 -1.42 -9.67 14.68
CA ASN A 169 -0.29 -9.18 15.44
C ASN A 169 -0.23 -7.65 15.43
N ILE A 170 -0.07 -7.02 14.25
CA ILE A 170 0.27 -5.59 14.16
C ILE A 170 -0.86 -4.69 14.68
N ILE A 171 -2.08 -4.82 14.15
CA ILE A 171 -3.21 -3.96 14.55
C ILE A 171 -3.55 -4.17 16.04
N PRO A 172 -3.67 -5.41 16.56
CA PRO A 172 -3.92 -5.64 17.98
C PRO A 172 -2.82 -5.08 18.90
N ASP A 173 -1.54 -5.24 18.52
CA ASP A 173 -0.42 -4.76 19.33
C ASP A 173 -0.30 -3.24 19.32
N GLU A 174 -0.56 -2.59 18.18
CA GLU A 174 -0.66 -1.13 18.10
C GLU A 174 -1.83 -0.59 18.90
N ALA A 175 -3.01 -1.23 18.81
CA ALA A 175 -4.19 -0.86 19.58
C ALA A 175 -3.91 -0.96 21.09
N ARG A 176 -3.26 -2.04 21.55
CA ARG A 176 -2.87 -2.20 22.95
C ARG A 176 -1.90 -1.10 23.40
N ARG A 177 -0.90 -0.77 22.57
CA ARG A 177 0.06 0.31 22.84
C ARG A 177 -0.62 1.69 22.90
N ALA A 178 -1.68 1.89 22.11
CA ALA A 178 -2.48 3.11 22.10
C ALA A 178 -3.58 3.15 23.20
N GLY A 179 -3.64 2.14 24.09
CA GLY A 179 -4.65 2.08 25.17
C GLY A 179 -6.06 1.75 24.69
N ILE A 180 -6.20 1.20 23.48
CA ILE A 180 -7.50 0.86 22.88
C ILE A 180 -8.04 -0.45 23.48
N PRO A 181 -9.31 -0.49 23.91
CA PRO A 181 -9.91 -1.73 24.40
C PRO A 181 -9.95 -2.82 23.31
N PRO A 182 -9.55 -4.07 23.62
CA PRO A 182 -9.56 -5.18 22.66
C PRO A 182 -10.98 -5.61 22.23
N GLY A 183 -12.02 -5.12 22.91
CA GLY A 183 -13.41 -5.31 22.48
C GLY A 183 -13.72 -4.59 21.17
N TRP A 184 -13.15 -3.40 20.96
CA TRP A 184 -13.46 -2.58 19.78
C TRP A 184 -13.06 -3.23 18.46
N LEU A 185 -11.97 -3.99 18.46
CA LEU A 185 -11.47 -4.74 17.31
C LEU A 185 -12.25 -6.03 17.03
N ARG A 186 -12.95 -6.58 18.04
CA ARG A 186 -13.71 -7.85 17.92
C ARG A 186 -15.13 -7.66 17.40
N GLU A 187 -15.70 -6.48 17.59
CA GLU A 187 -17.02 -6.11 17.03
C GLU A 187 -16.99 -5.94 15.50
N VAL A 188 -15.80 -6.02 14.91
CA VAL A 188 -15.58 -5.99 13.47
C VAL A 188 -15.77 -7.42 12.96
N GLU A 189 -16.98 -7.98 13.00
CA GLU A 189 -17.26 -9.28 12.37
C GLU A 189 -17.54 -9.16 10.88
#